data_AF-A0A7S1EBL5-F1
#
_entry.id   AF-A0A7S1EBL5-F1
#
_cell.length_a   1.000
_cell.length_b   1.000
_cell.length_c   1.000
_cell.angle_alpha   90.00
_cell.angle_beta   90.00
_cell.angle_gamma   90.00
#
_symmetry.space_group_name_H-M   'P 1'
#
loop_
_entity.id
_entity.type
_entity.pdbx_description
1 polymer ?
#
loop_
_entity_poly.entity_id
_entity_poly.type
_entity_poly.pdbx_seq_one_letter_code
_entity_poly.pdbx_strand_id
1 'polypeptide(L)'
;AWRNRVGVSRYQKHITMVSLGDVSRGEEVTVAFSMRNRVEPQESPVVMIELTSIPMEPVAMDRDTSTVLPGVVGAAPGDAMPFKIRGLEWPRKLMSQSVPYPAEQNVLTLTLSANVPLRPTAMQCVNRAGFA
;
A
#
# COMPACT_ATOMS: atom_id res chain seq x y z
N ALA A 1 -25.44 10.43 -16.03
CA ALA A 1 -24.58 11.39 -15.30
C ALA A 1 -24.60 11.00 -13.82
N TRP A 2 -23.60 10.24 -13.37
CA TRP A 2 -23.58 9.62 -12.04
C TRP A 2 -22.98 10.60 -11.02
N ARG A 3 -23.82 11.16 -10.14
CA ARG A 3 -23.35 12.01 -9.04
C ARG A 3 -23.16 11.15 -7.80
N ASN A 4 -21.91 10.73 -7.58
CA ASN A 4 -21.48 10.11 -6.33
C ASN A 4 -21.60 11.11 -5.18
N ARG A 5 -22.41 10.79 -4.16
CA ARG A 5 -22.33 11.42 -2.85
C ARG A 5 -21.89 10.35 -1.84
N VAL A 6 -20.65 9.89 -1.98
CA VAL A 6 -20.02 8.97 -1.02
C VAL A 6 -19.36 9.79 0.07
N GLY A 7 -19.99 9.88 1.24
CA GLY A 7 -19.36 10.43 2.43
C GLY A 7 -18.38 9.41 3.00
N VAL A 8 -17.09 9.54 2.68
CA VAL A 8 -16.05 8.65 3.21
C VAL A 8 -15.71 9.08 4.65
N SER A 9 -16.38 8.47 5.62
CA SER A 9 -15.98 8.53 7.04
C SER A 9 -14.71 7.70 7.26
N ARG A 10 -13.79 8.17 8.12
CA ARG A 10 -12.44 7.61 8.33
C ARG A 10 -12.37 6.16 8.83
N TYR A 11 -13.50 5.46 9.04
CA TYR A 11 -13.55 4.13 9.69
C TYR A 11 -14.63 3.18 9.15
N GLN A 12 -15.16 3.33 7.94
CA GLN A 12 -16.10 2.34 7.42
C GLN A 12 -15.38 1.09 6.87
N LYS A 13 -15.66 -0.07 7.47
CA LYS A 13 -15.21 -1.41 7.02
C LYS A 13 -16.09 -2.00 5.91
N HIS A 14 -17.22 -1.36 5.63
CA HIS A 14 -18.21 -1.80 4.65
C HIS A 14 -18.51 -0.64 3.71
N ILE A 15 -18.66 -0.96 2.43
CA ILE A 15 -19.11 -0.03 1.41
C ILE A 15 -20.40 -0.60 0.84
N THR A 16 -21.49 0.14 0.98
CA THR A 16 -22.77 -0.22 0.38
C THR A 16 -22.89 0.47 -0.98
N MET A 17 -23.17 -0.33 -2.00
CA MET A 17 -23.43 0.15 -3.35
C MET A 17 -24.85 -0.24 -3.72
N VAL A 18 -25.55 0.67 -4.41
CA VAL A 18 -26.94 0.46 -4.83
C VAL A 18 -26.98 0.62 -6.34
N SER A 19 -27.45 -0.40 -7.05
CA SER A 19 -27.72 -0.26 -8.47
C SER A 19 -28.90 0.68 -8.68
N LEU A 20 -28.78 1.62 -9.62
CA LEU A 20 -29.88 2.53 -10.00
C LEU A 20 -30.72 1.98 -11.17
N GLY A 21 -30.39 0.79 -11.68
CA GLY A 21 -31.11 0.11 -12.75
C GLY A 21 -31.02 -1.40 -12.60
N ASP A 22 -31.78 -2.11 -13.44
CA ASP A 22 -31.77 -3.57 -13.47
C ASP A 22 -30.43 -4.07 -14.01
N VAL A 23 -29.89 -5.12 -13.37
CA VAL A 23 -28.72 -5.86 -13.86
C VAL A 23 -29.22 -7.16 -14.46
N SER A 24 -29.02 -7.32 -15.76
CA SER A 24 -29.48 -8.49 -16.50
C SER A 24 -28.57 -9.70 -16.25
N ARG A 25 -29.08 -10.91 -16.51
CA ARG A 25 -28.31 -12.14 -16.37
C ARG A 25 -27.05 -12.10 -17.24
N GLY A 26 -25.89 -12.27 -16.62
CA GLY A 26 -24.59 -12.31 -17.30
C GLY A 26 -24.04 -10.93 -17.68
N GLU A 27 -24.70 -9.85 -17.26
CA GLU A 27 -24.19 -8.50 -17.42
C GLU A 27 -23.01 -8.26 -16.47
N GLU A 28 -21.89 -7.80 -17.01
CA GLU A 28 -20.72 -7.45 -16.24
C GLU A 28 -20.87 -6.02 -15.68
N VAL A 29 -20.76 -5.88 -14.36
CA VAL A 29 -20.87 -4.60 -13.67
C VAL A 29 -19.54 -4.27 -12.99
N THR A 30 -18.92 -3.19 -13.45
CA THR A 30 -17.68 -2.67 -12.86
C THR A 30 -17.98 -1.49 -11.95
N VAL A 31 -17.57 -1.60 -10.68
CA VAL A 31 -17.68 -0.49 -9.71
C VAL A 31 -16.31 -0.05 -9.24
N ALA A 32 -16.10 1.27 -9.17
CA ALA A 32 -14.88 1.87 -8.67
C ALA A 32 -15.19 2.94 -7.62
N PHE A 33 -14.33 3.02 -6.61
CA PHE A 33 -14.40 4.04 -5.57
C PHE A 33 -12.99 4.47 -5.17
N SER A 34 -12.84 5.72 -4.73
CA SER A 34 -11.56 6.26 -4.29
C SER A 34 -11.39 6.07 -2.78
N MET A 35 -10.27 5.48 -2.38
CA MET A 35 -9.86 5.36 -0.98
C MET A 35 -8.47 5.95 -0.79
N ARG A 36 -8.22 6.53 0.39
CA ARG A 36 -6.88 6.89 0.84
C ARG A 36 -6.31 5.76 1.71
N ASN A 37 -5.15 5.24 1.32
CA ASN A 37 -4.43 4.24 2.08
C ASN A 37 -3.99 4.76 3.47
N ARG A 38 -3.90 3.84 4.42
CA ARG A 38 -3.32 4.08 5.75
C ARG A 38 -1.81 4.31 5.66
N VAL A 39 -1.22 4.82 6.73
CA VAL A 39 0.23 5.04 6.82
C VAL A 39 0.95 3.74 7.15
N GLU A 40 0.27 2.87 7.89
CA GLU A 40 0.82 1.60 8.33
C GLU A 40 0.87 0.59 7.19
N PRO A 41 1.96 -0.21 7.11
CA PRO A 41 2.01 -1.37 6.24
C PRO A 41 0.86 -2.32 6.54
N GLN A 42 0.30 -2.94 5.50
CA GLN A 42 -0.83 -3.85 5.65
C GLN A 42 -0.78 -4.91 4.55
N GLU A 43 -0.99 -6.16 4.94
CA GLU A 43 -1.23 -7.26 4.01
C GLU A 43 -2.63 -7.17 3.39
N SER A 44 -2.77 -7.62 2.15
CA SER A 44 -4.08 -7.64 1.48
C SER A 44 -5.06 -8.53 2.26
N PRO A 45 -6.13 -7.95 2.86
CA PRO A 45 -7.18 -8.71 3.51
C PRO A 45 -8.04 -9.42 2.46
N VAL A 46 -8.77 -10.44 2.89
CA VAL A 46 -9.83 -11.02 2.06
C VAL A 46 -10.97 -10.00 1.96
N VAL A 47 -11.37 -9.67 0.73
CA VAL A 47 -12.50 -8.78 0.47
C VAL A 47 -13.70 -9.63 0.14
N MET A 48 -14.78 -9.44 0.87
CA MET A 48 -16.03 -10.18 0.68
C MET A 48 -17.06 -9.28 -0.01
N ILE A 49 -17.87 -9.87 -0.87
CA ILE A 49 -19.07 -9.24 -1.43
C ILE A 49 -20.31 -10.00 -0.98
N GLU A 50 -21.36 -9.26 -0.68
CA GLU A 50 -22.66 -9.78 -0.29
C GLU A 50 -23.76 -8.95 -0.94
N LEU A 51 -24.89 -9.58 -1.23
CA LEU A 51 -26.12 -8.91 -1.65
C LEU A 51 -27.04 -8.81 -0.44
N THR A 52 -27.58 -7.61 -0.20
CA THR A 52 -28.53 -7.38 0.88
C THR A 52 -29.96 -7.79 0.51
N SER A 53 -30.30 -7.73 -0.78
CA SER A 53 -31.67 -7.95 -1.27
C SER A 53 -32.02 -9.41 -1.55
N ILE A 54 -31.01 -10.29 -1.66
CA ILE A 54 -31.19 -11.71 -1.94
C ILE A 54 -30.29 -12.48 -0.97
N PRO A 55 -30.82 -13.48 -0.24
CA PRO A 55 -30.00 -14.27 0.68
C PRO A 55 -28.87 -14.97 -0.08
N MET A 56 -27.64 -14.59 0.22
CA MET A 56 -26.44 -15.26 -0.24
C MET A 56 -25.40 -15.25 0.87
N GLU A 57 -24.61 -16.32 0.96
CA GLU A 57 -23.41 -16.29 1.79
C GLU A 57 -22.40 -15.29 1.19
N PRO A 58 -21.67 -14.53 2.02
CA PRO A 58 -20.62 -13.65 1.52
C PRO A 58 -19.60 -14.42 0.69
N VAL A 59 -19.25 -13.90 -0.48
CA VAL A 59 -18.29 -14.53 -1.40
C VAL A 59 -17.00 -13.74 -1.39
N ALA A 60 -15.86 -14.43 -1.30
CA ALA A 60 -14.55 -13.81 -1.41
C ALA A 60 -14.29 -13.37 -2.85
N MET A 61 -13.81 -12.14 -3.02
CA MET A 61 -13.35 -11.66 -4.32
C MET A 61 -11.99 -12.28 -4.66
N ASP A 62 -11.80 -12.58 -5.94
CA ASP A 62 -10.50 -12.98 -6.47
C ASP A 62 -9.51 -11.82 -6.39
N ARG A 63 -8.30 -12.11 -5.90
CA ARG A 63 -7.23 -11.13 -5.71
C ARG A 63 -6.19 -11.32 -6.79
N ASP A 64 -5.65 -10.21 -7.29
CA ASP A 64 -4.53 -10.26 -8.22
C ASP A 64 -3.23 -10.60 -7.50
N THR A 65 -2.89 -11.88 -7.46
CA THR A 65 -1.69 -12.40 -6.81
C THR A 65 -0.48 -12.45 -7.74
N SER A 66 -0.66 -12.24 -9.04
CA SER A 66 0.38 -12.51 -10.06
C SER A 66 0.99 -11.25 -10.65
N THR A 67 0.22 -10.16 -10.77
CA THR A 67 0.70 -8.96 -11.44
C THR A 67 1.80 -8.28 -10.64
N VAL A 68 2.90 -7.99 -11.31
CA VAL A 68 3.97 -7.11 -10.80
C VAL A 68 3.67 -5.70 -11.30
N LEU A 69 3.51 -4.75 -10.38
CA LEU A 69 3.15 -3.38 -10.73
C LEU A 69 4.25 -2.70 -11.58
N PRO A 70 3.98 -2.33 -12.84
CA PRO A 70 4.97 -1.71 -13.69
C PRO A 70 5.33 -0.31 -13.19
N GLY A 71 6.62 0.05 -13.26
CA GLY A 71 7.11 1.37 -12.84
C GLY A 71 7.19 1.57 -11.31
N VAL A 72 6.87 0.55 -10.51
CA VAL A 72 7.01 0.60 -9.05
C VAL A 72 8.31 -0.10 -8.64
N VAL A 73 9.24 0.66 -8.06
CA VAL A 73 10.55 0.14 -7.65
C VAL A 73 10.40 -0.95 -6.58
N GLY A 74 10.97 -2.12 -6.87
CA GLY A 74 10.92 -3.28 -5.99
C GLY A 74 9.53 -3.91 -5.87
N ALA A 75 8.64 -3.69 -6.83
CA ALA A 75 7.36 -4.40 -6.87
C ALA A 75 7.56 -5.90 -7.12
N ALA A 76 6.72 -6.71 -6.50
CA ALA A 76 6.72 -8.17 -6.62
C ALA A 76 5.29 -8.70 -6.81
N PRO A 77 5.11 -9.98 -7.23
CA PRO A 77 3.79 -10.60 -7.26
C PRO A 77 3.11 -10.50 -5.89
N GLY A 78 1.84 -10.11 -5.88
CA GLY A 78 1.08 -9.84 -4.67
C GLY A 78 1.01 -8.36 -4.27
N ASP A 79 1.87 -7.50 -4.82
CA ASP A 79 1.74 -6.04 -4.58
C ASP A 79 0.52 -5.42 -5.27
N ALA A 80 -0.02 -6.08 -6.30
CA ALA A 80 -1.25 -5.68 -6.98
C ALA A 80 -2.53 -6.10 -6.24
N MET A 81 -2.43 -6.88 -5.17
CA MET A 81 -3.60 -7.33 -4.41
C MET A 81 -4.33 -6.13 -3.76
N PRO A 82 -5.68 -6.15 -3.70
CA PRO A 82 -6.45 -5.04 -3.16
C PRO A 82 -6.08 -4.76 -1.70
N PHE A 83 -5.96 -3.48 -1.35
CA PHE A 83 -5.59 -2.98 -0.02
C PHE A 83 -4.22 -3.44 0.52
N LYS A 84 -3.35 -4.04 -0.29
CA LYS A 84 -1.94 -4.21 0.06
C LYS A 84 -1.29 -2.83 0.21
N ILE A 85 -0.66 -2.59 1.36
CA ILE A 85 0.12 -1.38 1.63
C ILE A 85 1.55 -1.82 1.93
N ARG A 86 2.48 -1.46 1.04
CA ARG A 86 3.90 -1.81 1.15
C ARG A 86 4.52 -1.12 2.37
N GLY A 87 5.33 -1.88 3.11
CA GLY A 87 6.15 -1.34 4.17
C GLY A 87 7.39 -0.63 3.65
N LEU A 88 7.97 0.23 4.50
CA LEU A 88 9.27 0.84 4.21
C LEU A 88 10.35 -0.23 4.27
N GLU A 89 11.08 -0.36 3.18
CA GLU A 89 12.28 -1.15 3.05
C GLU A 89 13.39 -0.32 2.41
N TRP A 90 14.63 -0.78 2.62
CA TRP A 90 15.84 -0.14 2.08
C TRP A 90 16.56 -1.07 1.09
N PRO A 91 16.08 -1.19 -0.16
CA PRO A 91 16.73 -2.03 -1.18
C PRO A 91 18.21 -1.72 -1.39
N ARG A 92 18.63 -0.45 -1.22
CA ARG A 92 20.04 -0.06 -1.21
C ARG A 92 20.38 0.55 0.14
N LYS A 93 21.37 -0.04 0.83
CA LYS A 93 21.94 0.44 2.09
C LYS A 93 23.45 0.24 2.06
N LEU A 94 24.18 1.30 1.77
CA LEU A 94 25.64 1.27 1.64
C LEU A 94 26.26 2.31 2.56
N MET A 95 27.42 1.98 3.10
CA MET A 95 28.21 2.86 3.95
C MET A 95 29.67 2.80 3.51
N SER A 96 30.31 3.95 3.44
CA SER A 96 31.75 4.06 3.20
C SER A 96 32.35 5.11 4.13
N GLN A 97 33.68 5.10 4.24
CA GLN A 97 34.45 6.01 5.07
C GLN A 97 35.62 6.58 4.26
N SER A 98 36.06 7.81 4.56
CA SER A 98 37.19 8.42 3.85
C SER A 98 38.53 7.90 4.35
N VAL A 99 38.71 7.74 5.66
CA VAL A 99 40.01 7.39 6.29
C VAL A 99 39.81 6.51 7.53
N PRO A 100 40.54 5.38 7.72
CA PRO A 100 40.40 4.51 8.88
C PRO A 100 41.36 4.79 10.05
N TYR A 101 42.29 5.73 9.91
CA TYR A 101 43.38 5.91 10.87
C TYR A 101 43.01 6.81 12.06
N PRO A 102 43.60 6.58 13.25
CA PRO A 102 43.37 7.42 14.43
C PRO A 102 43.80 8.88 14.23
N ALA A 103 43.13 9.80 14.93
CA ALA A 103 43.41 11.24 14.92
C ALA A 103 43.32 11.93 13.54
N GLU A 104 42.85 11.23 12.51
CA GLU A 104 42.57 11.80 11.19
C GLU A 104 41.07 12.11 11.01
N GLN A 105 40.77 13.07 10.13
CA GLN A 105 39.40 13.44 9.82
C GLN A 105 38.76 12.38 8.91
N ASN A 106 37.78 11.65 9.46
CA ASN A 106 37.04 10.62 8.75
C ASN A 106 35.62 11.09 8.40
N VAL A 107 35.23 10.99 7.13
CA VAL A 107 33.88 11.26 6.63
C VAL A 107 33.18 9.94 6.35
N LEU A 108 32.11 9.65 7.09
CA LEU A 108 31.25 8.50 6.85
C LEU A 108 30.15 8.88 5.85
N THR A 109 30.16 8.25 4.68
CA THR A 109 29.16 8.48 3.63
C THR A 109 28.12 7.35 3.64
N LEU A 110 26.84 7.72 3.73
CA LEU A 110 25.71 6.80 3.68
C LEU A 110 24.98 6.96 2.35
N THR A 111 24.64 5.85 1.70
CA THR A 111 23.79 5.83 0.49
C THR A 111 22.59 4.91 0.73
N LEU A 112 21.40 5.50 0.77
CA LEU A 112 20.14 4.83 1.03
C LEU A 112 19.16 5.00 -0.14
N SER A 113 18.39 3.96 -0.45
CA SER A 113 17.24 4.04 -1.37
C SER A 113 16.04 3.36 -0.74
N ALA A 114 14.93 4.09 -0.61
CA ALA A 114 13.68 3.59 -0.07
C ALA A 114 12.78 3.03 -1.18
N ASN A 115 12.06 1.94 -0.90
CA ASN A 115 11.06 1.36 -1.81
C ASN A 115 9.73 2.15 -1.86
N VAL A 116 9.49 3.05 -0.89
CA VAL A 116 8.30 3.89 -0.76
C VAL A 116 8.69 5.37 -0.59
N PRO A 117 7.84 6.32 -0.99
CA PRO A 117 8.13 7.75 -0.82
C PRO A 117 8.24 8.15 0.66
N LEU A 118 9.36 8.74 1.04
CA LEU A 118 9.56 9.32 2.37
C LEU A 118 9.18 10.79 2.37
N ARG A 119 8.23 11.16 3.23
CA ARG A 119 7.85 12.57 3.44
C ARG A 119 8.72 13.17 4.55
N PRO A 120 9.03 14.48 4.54
CA PRO A 120 9.96 15.11 5.48
C PRO A 120 9.66 14.84 6.96
N THR A 121 8.39 14.74 7.34
CA THR A 121 7.96 14.46 8.72
C THR A 121 8.21 13.02 9.17
N ALA A 122 8.41 12.08 8.24
CA ALA A 122 8.70 10.67 8.54
C ALA A 122 10.21 10.39 8.60
N MET A 123 11.06 11.35 8.25
CA MET A 123 12.51 11.19 8.20
C MET A 123 13.15 11.78 9.45
N GLN A 124 13.20 10.99 10.52
CA GLN A 124 14.08 11.28 11.67
C GLN A 124 15.31 10.38 11.57
N CYS A 125 16.48 10.97 11.31
CA CYS A 125 17.74 10.27 11.47
C CYS A 125 18.06 10.20 12.98
N VAL A 126 18.06 8.99 13.54
CA VAL A 126 18.49 8.76 14.91
C VAL A 126 19.84 8.07 14.86
N ASN A 127 20.88 8.75 15.32
CA ASN A 127 22.20 8.14 15.52
C ASN A 127 22.12 7.22 16.75
N ARG A 128 21.87 5.92 16.53
CA ARG A 128 22.14 4.87 17.53
C ARG A 128 23.45 4.21 17.19
N ALA A 129 24.55 4.91 17.42
CA ALA A 129 25.84 4.26 17.44
C ALA A 129 26.04 3.65 18.83
N GLY A 130 26.13 2.32 18.90
CA GLY A 130 26.62 1.62 20.09
C GLY A 130 28.13 1.75 20.13
N PHE A 131 28.64 2.92 20.53
CA PHE A 131 30.02 3.05 20.94
C PHE A 131 30.12 2.52 22.37
N ALA A 132 30.76 1.37 22.54
CA ALA A 132 31.24 0.91 23.85
C ALA A 132 32.52 1.66 24.23
#